data_AF-A0A8J7JVS4-F1
#
_entry.id   AF-A0A8J7JVS4-F1
#
_cell.length_a   1.000
_cell.length_b   1.000
_cell.length_c   1.000
_cell.angle_alpha   90.00
_cell.angle_beta   90.00
_cell.angle_gamma   90.00
#
_symmetry.space_group_name_H-M   'P 1'
#
loop_
_entity.id
_entity.type
_entity.pdbx_description
1 polymer ?
#
loop_
_entity_poly.entity_id
_entity_poly.type
_entity_poly.pdbx_seq_one_letter_code
_entity_poly.pdbx_strand_id
1 'polypeptide(L)'
;MSPQTNTPKMIEVRTSLPPQFLEQMQEIADADGWKDAEFIRLCIVLGFHAYSSGSNSVLVNKKVRTRLKKWEESGELADDKE
;
A
#
# COMPACT_ATOMS: atom_id res chain seq x y z
N MET A 1 6.83 32.79 -5.39
CA MET A 1 6.67 31.75 -4.36
C MET A 1 5.81 30.66 -4.97
N SER A 2 6.37 29.47 -5.22
CA SER A 2 5.58 28.36 -5.74
C SER A 2 4.70 27.80 -4.62
N PRO A 3 3.44 27.39 -4.91
CA PRO A 3 2.57 26.82 -3.90
C PRO A 3 3.23 25.54 -3.40
N GLN A 4 3.47 25.46 -2.10
CA GLN A 4 3.90 24.23 -1.45
C GLN A 4 2.73 23.24 -1.59
N THR A 5 2.79 22.41 -2.62
CA THR A 5 1.93 21.24 -2.76
C THR A 5 2.15 20.39 -1.52
N ASN A 6 1.12 20.32 -0.66
CA ASN A 6 0.98 19.40 0.45
C ASN A 6 1.06 17.97 -0.10
N THR A 7 2.28 17.53 -0.41
CA THR A 7 2.55 16.17 -0.83
C THR A 7 2.49 15.34 0.45
N PRO A 8 1.59 14.34 0.55
CA PRO A 8 1.47 13.52 1.74
C PRO A 8 2.85 12.96 2.12
N LYS A 9 3.20 12.99 3.40
CA LYS A 9 4.45 12.37 3.88
C LYS A 9 4.41 10.89 3.51
N MET A 10 5.23 10.49 2.52
CA MET A 10 5.34 9.08 2.15
C MET A 10 6.24 8.37 3.16
N ILE A 11 5.85 7.15 3.55
CA ILE A 11 6.64 6.27 4.40
C ILE A 11 7.63 5.51 3.51
N GLU A 12 8.92 5.55 3.84
CA GLU A 12 9.94 4.72 3.17
C GLU A 12 9.82 3.28 3.67
N VAL A 13 9.68 2.34 2.73
CA VAL A 13 9.66 0.90 3.01
C VAL A 13 10.83 0.26 2.28
N ARG A 14 11.70 -0.43 3.00
CA ARG A 14 12.78 -1.24 2.43
C ARG A 14 12.37 -2.70 2.42
N THR A 15 12.49 -3.34 1.27
CA THR A 15 12.16 -4.75 1.08
C THR A 15 13.16 -5.40 0.13
N SER A 16 13.19 -6.73 0.10
CA SER A 16 13.98 -7.52 -0.83
C SER A 16 13.05 -8.32 -1.72
N LEU A 17 13.34 -8.31 -3.02
CA LEU A 17 12.55 -8.98 -4.05
C LEU A 17 13.45 -9.93 -4.86
N PRO A 18 12.91 -11.02 -5.42
CA PRO A 18 13.64 -11.83 -6.38
C PRO A 18 14.10 -10.98 -7.58
N PRO A 19 15.36 -11.12 -8.06
CA PRO A 19 15.88 -10.31 -9.15
C PRO A 19 15.03 -10.35 -10.41
N GLN A 20 14.54 -11.54 -10.79
CA GLN A 20 13.73 -11.72 -12.00
C GLN A 20 12.41 -10.96 -11.93
N PHE A 21 11.86 -10.79 -10.72
CA PHE A 21 10.61 -10.07 -10.51
C PHE A 21 10.82 -8.56 -10.63
N LEU A 22 11.96 -8.06 -10.17
CA LEU A 22 12.32 -6.65 -10.32
C LEU A 22 12.50 -6.27 -11.80
N GLU A 23 13.23 -7.09 -12.56
CA GLU A 23 13.45 -6.87 -14.00
C GLU A 23 12.13 -6.80 -14.76
N GLN A 24 11.23 -7.76 -14.53
CA GLN A 24 9.90 -7.77 -15.15
C GLN A 24 9.07 -6.53 -14.79
N MET A 25 9.13 -6.09 -13.53
CA MET A 25 8.41 -4.88 -13.11
C MET A 25 8.96 -3.62 -13.77
N GLN A 26 10.28 -3.53 -13.96
CA GLN A 26 10.91 -2.41 -14.64
C GLN A 26 10.54 -2.36 -16.12
N GLU A 27 10.55 -3.51 -16.81
CA GLU A 27 10.11 -3.59 -18.21
C GLU A 27 8.66 -3.12 -18.39
N ILE A 28 7.76 -3.52 -17.49
CA ILE A 28 6.35 -3.09 -17.54
C ILE A 28 6.23 -1.60 -17.20
N ALA A 29 6.92 -1.13 -16.17
CA ALA A 29 6.91 0.28 -15.77
C ALA A 29 7.38 1.19 -16.91
N ASP A 30 8.48 0.81 -17.57
CA ASP A 30 9.02 1.54 -18.73
C ASP A 30 8.04 1.54 -19.90
N ALA A 31 7.42 0.41 -20.21
CA ALA A 31 6.44 0.30 -21.28
C ALA A 31 5.18 1.16 -21.05
N ASP A 32 4.73 1.25 -19.80
CA ASP A 32 3.54 2.01 -19.40
C ASP A 32 3.86 3.48 -19.04
N GLY A 33 5.14 3.88 -19.04
CA GLY A 33 5.58 5.24 -18.75
C GLY A 33 5.57 5.63 -17.27
N TRP A 34 5.67 4.64 -16.37
CA TRP A 34 5.75 4.84 -14.92
C TRP A 34 7.20 4.92 -14.43
N LYS A 35 7.42 5.62 -13.31
CA LYS A 35 8.65 5.44 -12.53
C LYS A 35 8.58 4.16 -11.72
N ASP A 36 9.71 3.45 -11.56
CA ASP A 36 9.82 2.23 -10.75
C ASP A 36 9.13 2.34 -9.39
N ALA A 37 9.40 3.40 -8.64
CA ALA A 37 8.83 3.60 -7.30
C ALA A 37 7.31 3.80 -7.32
N GLU A 38 6.76 4.45 -8.35
CA GLU A 38 5.32 4.67 -8.50
C GLU A 38 4.61 3.38 -8.89
N PHE A 39 5.22 2.62 -9.80
CA PHE A 39 4.72 1.31 -10.23
C PHE A 39 4.76 0.29 -9.10
N ILE A 40 5.87 0.18 -8.36
CA ILE A 40 5.99 -0.69 -7.18
C ILE A 40 4.95 -0.32 -6.13
N ARG A 41 4.73 0.97 -5.87
CA ARG A 41 3.68 1.42 -4.95
C ARG A 41 2.30 0.96 -5.42
N LEU A 42 2.00 1.07 -6.71
CA LEU A 42 0.73 0.62 -7.30
C LEU A 42 0.56 -0.90 -7.14
N CYS A 43 1.59 -1.68 -7.41
CA CYS A 43 1.60 -3.13 -7.19
C CYS A 43 1.33 -3.50 -5.72
N ILE A 44 1.96 -2.81 -4.76
CA ILE A 44 1.74 -3.04 -3.33
C ILE A 44 0.29 -2.74 -2.93
N VAL A 45 -0.25 -1.60 -3.36
CA VAL A 45 -1.62 -1.19 -3.01
C VAL A 45 -2.65 -2.15 -3.63
N LEU A 46 -2.52 -2.45 -4.92
CA LEU A 46 -3.42 -3.38 -5.60
C LEU A 46 -3.29 -4.80 -5.06
N GLY A 47 -2.06 -5.26 -4.81
CA GLY A 47 -1.80 -6.56 -4.21
C GLY A 47 -2.39 -6.69 -2.80
N PHE A 48 -2.31 -5.63 -1.99
CA PHE A 48 -2.95 -5.59 -0.68
C PHE A 48 -4.49 -5.65 -0.80
N HIS A 49 -5.09 -4.94 -1.75
CA HIS A 49 -6.53 -5.03 -1.99
C HIS A 49 -6.96 -6.42 -2.46
N ALA A 50 -6.24 -7.02 -3.40
CA ALA A 50 -6.51 -8.37 -3.89
C ALA A 50 -6.38 -9.40 -2.76
N TYR A 51 -5.32 -9.29 -1.96
CA TYR A 51 -5.12 -10.14 -0.78
C TYR A 51 -6.25 -9.96 0.24
N SER A 52 -6.56 -8.73 0.63
CA SER A 52 -7.60 -8.47 1.65
C SER A 52 -9.00 -8.88 1.19
N SER A 53 -9.29 -8.79 -0.10
CA SER A 53 -10.57 -9.23 -0.67
C SER A 53 -10.71 -10.76 -0.67
N GLY A 54 -9.63 -11.49 -0.91
CA GLY A 54 -9.61 -12.96 -0.89
C GLY A 54 -9.28 -13.57 0.47
N SER A 55 -8.72 -12.77 1.39
CA SER A 55 -8.26 -13.25 2.69
C SER A 55 -9.37 -13.17 3.71
N ASN A 56 -9.70 -14.32 4.30
CA ASN A 56 -10.50 -14.40 5.52
C ASN A 56 -9.86 -13.69 6.71
N SER A 57 -8.68 -13.08 6.59
CA SER A 57 -8.01 -12.34 7.67
C SER A 57 -8.86 -11.23 8.29
N VAL A 58 -9.80 -10.62 7.56
CA VAL A 58 -10.82 -9.75 8.17
C VAL A 58 -11.71 -10.58 9.09
N LEU A 59 -12.31 -11.67 8.61
CA LEU A 59 -13.19 -12.55 9.39
C LEU A 59 -12.47 -13.31 10.54
N VAL A 60 -11.18 -13.58 10.41
CA VAL A 60 -10.39 -14.40 11.34
C VAL A 60 -9.66 -13.52 12.36
N ASN A 61 -9.15 -12.36 11.95
CA ASN A 61 -8.39 -11.49 12.84
C ASN A 61 -9.30 -10.46 13.53
N LYS A 62 -9.67 -10.75 14.79
CA LYS A 62 -10.52 -9.91 15.63
C LYS A 62 -9.98 -8.47 15.78
N LYS A 63 -8.65 -8.30 15.83
CA LYS A 63 -8.03 -6.96 15.93
C LYS A 63 -8.24 -6.14 14.66
N VAL A 64 -8.03 -6.75 13.49
CA VAL A 64 -8.21 -6.09 12.19
C VAL A 64 -9.66 -5.66 11.98
N ARG A 65 -10.64 -6.53 12.28
CA ARG A 65 -12.07 -6.17 12.24
C ARG A 65 -12.43 -5.00 13.13
N THR A 66 -11.94 -5.02 14.36
CA THR A 66 -12.26 -3.98 15.34
C THR A 66 -11.69 -2.63 14.90
N ARG A 67 -10.50 -2.63 14.31
CA ARG A 67 -9.85 -1.41 13.83
C ARG A 67 -10.48 -0.87 12.54
N LEU A 68 -10.85 -1.75 11.60
CA LEU A 68 -11.59 -1.37 10.39
C LEU A 68 -12.96 -0.76 10.73
N LYS A 69 -13.72 -1.41 11.63
CA LYS A 69 -15.01 -0.89 12.07
C LYS A 69 -14.89 0.49 12.72
N LYS A 70 -13.87 0.70 13.56
CA LYS A 70 -13.56 2.02 14.13
C LYS A 70 -13.25 3.05 13.04
N TRP A 71 -12.45 2.69 12.03
CA TRP A 71 -12.13 3.60 10.92
C TRP A 71 -13.37 3.94 10.08
N GLU A 72 -14.26 2.98 9.82
CA GLU A 72 -15.53 3.23 9.12
C GLU A 72 -16.48 4.14 9.92
N GLU A 73 -16.47 4.05 11.25
CA GLU A 73 -17.30 4.86 12.14
C GLU A 73 -16.71 6.26 12.42
N SER A 74 -15.39 6.42 12.41
CA SER A 74 -14.71 7.67 12.80
C SER A 74 -13.97 8.41 11.68
N GLY A 75 -13.66 7.75 10.56
CA GLY A 75 -12.81 8.26 9.49
C GLY A 75 -11.30 8.31 9.83
N GLU A 76 -10.89 7.94 11.04
CA GLU A 76 -9.50 8.00 11.50
C GLU A 76 -8.99 6.61 11.92
N LEU A 77 -7.80 6.24 11.44
CA LEU A 77 -7.14 5.00 11.86
C LEU A 77 -6.73 5.18 13.31
N ALA A 78 -7.35 4.41 14.21
CA ALA A 78 -6.96 4.39 15.60
C ALA A 78 -5.49 3.95 15.69
N ASP A 79 -4.62 4.87 16.11
CA ASP A 79 -3.25 4.57 16.49
C ASP A 79 -3.30 3.64 17.71
N ASP A 80 -3.05 2.35 17.48
CA ASP A 80 -2.68 1.43 18.55
C ASP A 80 -1.27 1.85 18.99
N LYS A 81 -1.18 2.84 19.90
CA LYS A 81 0.02 3.07 20.69
C LYS A 81 0.15 1.90 21.66
N GLU A 82 1.13 1.05 21.38
CA GLU A 82 1.61 -0.02 22.26
C GLU A 82 2.27 0.58 23.52
#